data_AF-A0A955VMJ8-F1
#
_entry.id   AF-A0A955VMJ8-F1
#
_cell.length_a   1.000
_cell.length_b   1.000
_cell.length_c   1.000
_cell.angle_alpha   90.00
_cell.angle_beta   90.00
_cell.angle_gamma   90.00
#
_symmetry.space_group_name_H-M   'P 1'
#
loop_
_entity.id
_entity.type
_entity.pdbx_description
1 polymer ?
#
loop_
_entity_poly.entity_id
_entity_poly.type
_entity_poly.pdbx_seq_one_letter_code
_entity_poly.pdbx_strand_id
1 'polypeptide(L)'
;MTFFDHFKPKWRNSNPDVRLEALVTTTDPTILARLATGDIHPAIRKAAVEKIDDQAVLARVIREDLDETVQRAALQRLTDSKLLAEIGQSEARWSLRQNAIKRIQDQLVLADLALRASSWSVREAAVKRLTVQSVLFEIVRTEGEVAVRTAAVERMTEPTSLSELAMSDPSEPVRKIAVERISDDGVLSELALLAPSWAVRRIAVVRLNEPTVLVEVALTDQDPQVREVAVERLDDQEVLADVAMNDRDHSVRNAAIRRLTNTDLLATIACTDNDLVIREIAGQRLRDLGDRLREAAAALRTQES
;
A
#
# COMPACT_ATOMS: atom_id res chain seq x y z
N MET A 1 -44.23 -27.51 -25.71
CA MET A 1 -45.12 -28.14 -24.70
C MET A 1 -45.28 -29.59 -25.07
N THR A 2 -44.83 -30.51 -24.21
CA THR A 2 -45.05 -31.95 -24.35
C THR A 2 -46.35 -32.34 -23.66
N PHE A 3 -47.04 -33.36 -24.15
CA PHE A 3 -48.30 -33.85 -23.55
C PHE A 3 -48.16 -34.14 -22.03
N PHE A 4 -46.99 -34.62 -21.61
CA PHE A 4 -46.66 -34.94 -20.22
C PHE A 4 -46.42 -33.74 -19.30
N ASP A 5 -46.36 -32.50 -19.81
CA ASP A 5 -46.10 -31.31 -19.00
C ASP A 5 -47.27 -30.95 -18.05
N HIS A 6 -48.48 -31.44 -18.32
CA HIS A 6 -49.67 -31.20 -17.49
C HIS A 6 -49.69 -32.00 -16.18
N PHE A 7 -48.89 -33.07 -16.08
CA PHE A 7 -48.84 -33.95 -14.90
C PHE A 7 -47.60 -33.73 -14.03
N LYS A 8 -46.68 -32.87 -14.46
CA LYS A 8 -45.46 -32.54 -13.72
C LYS A 8 -45.69 -31.28 -12.88
N PRO A 9 -45.11 -31.18 -11.66
CA PRO A 9 -45.13 -29.92 -10.94
C PRO A 9 -44.42 -28.83 -11.76
N LYS A 10 -44.84 -27.55 -11.62
CA LYS A 10 -44.36 -26.44 -12.47
C LYS A 10 -42.84 -26.37 -12.58
N TRP A 11 -42.11 -26.64 -11.50
CA TRP A 11 -40.66 -26.64 -11.44
C TRP A 11 -39.98 -27.79 -12.25
N ARG A 12 -40.71 -28.78 -12.75
CA ARG A 12 -40.24 -29.85 -13.65
C ARG A 12 -40.77 -29.72 -15.09
N ASN A 13 -41.45 -28.63 -15.41
CA ASN A 13 -42.03 -28.40 -16.73
C ASN A 13 -40.92 -28.29 -17.79
N SER A 14 -41.16 -28.80 -19.01
CA SER A 14 -40.18 -28.71 -20.10
C SER A 14 -39.92 -27.26 -20.55
N ASN A 15 -40.90 -26.36 -20.41
CA ASN A 15 -40.75 -24.93 -20.70
C ASN A 15 -39.97 -24.21 -19.58
N PRO A 16 -38.81 -23.57 -19.86
CA PRO A 16 -38.05 -22.83 -18.86
C PRO A 16 -38.81 -21.68 -18.22
N ASP A 17 -39.71 -21.00 -18.95
CA ASP A 17 -40.46 -19.86 -18.40
C ASP A 17 -41.41 -20.30 -17.28
N VAL A 18 -42.03 -21.49 -17.44
CA VAL A 18 -42.90 -22.09 -16.41
C VAL A 18 -42.11 -22.49 -15.17
N ARG A 19 -40.86 -22.95 -15.36
CA ARG A 19 -39.96 -23.26 -14.23
C ARG A 19 -39.49 -21.99 -13.52
N LEU A 20 -39.23 -20.91 -14.26
CA LEU A 20 -38.88 -19.62 -13.69
C LEU A 20 -40.07 -19.01 -12.91
N GLU A 21 -41.29 -19.13 -13.44
CA GLU A 21 -42.51 -18.75 -12.71
C GLU A 21 -42.66 -19.57 -11.42
N ALA A 22 -42.37 -20.87 -11.46
CA ALA A 22 -42.40 -21.71 -10.26
C ALA A 22 -41.41 -21.22 -9.19
N LEU A 23 -40.24 -20.73 -9.59
CA LEU A 23 -39.26 -20.16 -8.65
C LEU A 23 -39.78 -18.91 -7.96
N VAL A 24 -40.74 -18.16 -8.53
CA VAL A 24 -41.32 -16.97 -7.86
C VAL A 24 -41.93 -17.35 -6.51
N THR A 25 -42.68 -18.45 -6.46
CA THR A 25 -43.42 -18.88 -5.26
C THR A 25 -42.76 -19.99 -4.47
N THR A 26 -41.79 -20.70 -5.06
CA THR A 26 -41.12 -21.83 -4.38
C THR A 26 -40.18 -21.34 -3.27
N THR A 27 -40.36 -21.89 -2.07
CA THR A 27 -39.48 -21.69 -0.90
C THR A 27 -38.84 -22.98 -0.39
N ASP A 28 -39.16 -24.13 -0.98
CA ASP A 28 -38.62 -25.43 -0.57
C ASP A 28 -37.11 -25.52 -0.86
N PRO A 29 -36.24 -25.61 0.17
CA PRO A 29 -34.80 -25.66 0.00
C PRO A 29 -34.31 -26.82 -0.87
N THR A 30 -35.01 -27.95 -0.86
CA THR A 30 -34.65 -29.14 -1.65
C THR A 30 -34.91 -28.91 -3.13
N ILE A 31 -36.04 -28.27 -3.47
CA ILE A 31 -36.38 -27.92 -4.84
C ILE A 31 -35.42 -26.86 -5.36
N LEU A 32 -35.15 -25.83 -4.56
CA LEU A 32 -34.21 -24.76 -4.90
C LEU A 32 -32.80 -25.33 -5.16
N ALA A 33 -32.28 -26.17 -4.26
CA ALA A 33 -30.97 -26.80 -4.41
C ALA A 33 -30.89 -27.65 -5.68
N ARG A 34 -31.94 -28.43 -5.98
CA ARG A 34 -31.99 -29.27 -7.17
C ARG A 34 -32.01 -28.46 -8.46
N LEU A 35 -32.76 -27.37 -8.50
CA LEU A 35 -32.79 -26.47 -9.67
C LEU A 35 -31.45 -25.76 -9.84
N ALA A 36 -30.88 -25.24 -8.76
CA ALA A 36 -29.61 -24.54 -8.77
C ALA A 36 -28.44 -25.39 -9.29
N THR A 37 -28.43 -26.70 -9.07
CA THR A 37 -27.30 -27.57 -9.46
C THR A 37 -27.57 -28.46 -10.66
N GLY A 38 -28.77 -28.44 -11.23
CA GLY A 38 -29.17 -29.43 -12.24
C GLY A 38 -30.06 -28.92 -13.35
N ASP A 39 -30.55 -27.68 -13.31
CA ASP A 39 -31.33 -27.16 -14.44
C ASP A 39 -30.45 -26.88 -15.65
N ILE A 40 -30.96 -27.22 -16.84
CA ILE A 40 -30.23 -27.00 -18.10
C ILE A 40 -30.03 -25.53 -18.42
N HIS A 41 -30.94 -24.63 -18.01
CA HIS A 41 -30.83 -23.19 -18.30
C HIS A 41 -30.14 -22.43 -17.15
N PRO A 42 -29.05 -21.69 -17.44
CA PRO A 42 -28.34 -20.89 -16.44
C PRO A 42 -29.22 -19.85 -15.74
N ALA A 43 -30.18 -19.26 -16.44
CA ALA A 43 -31.10 -18.28 -15.86
C ALA A 43 -31.94 -18.88 -14.71
N ILE A 44 -32.37 -20.13 -14.85
CA ILE A 44 -33.13 -20.83 -13.79
C ILE A 44 -32.19 -21.18 -12.64
N ARG A 45 -30.97 -21.68 -12.93
CA ARG A 45 -29.98 -21.98 -11.89
C ARG A 45 -29.65 -20.72 -11.07
N LYS A 46 -29.41 -19.59 -11.74
CA LYS A 46 -29.19 -18.29 -11.10
C LYS A 46 -30.36 -17.86 -10.22
N ALA A 47 -31.59 -17.91 -10.74
CA ALA A 47 -32.78 -17.53 -9.99
C ALA A 47 -33.02 -18.44 -8.76
N ALA A 48 -32.69 -19.72 -8.87
CA ALA A 48 -32.72 -20.65 -7.73
C ALA A 48 -31.64 -20.29 -6.70
N VAL A 49 -30.39 -20.08 -7.14
CA VAL A 49 -29.25 -19.64 -6.32
C VAL A 49 -29.58 -18.38 -5.52
N GLU A 50 -30.23 -17.40 -6.14
CA GLU A 50 -30.64 -16.15 -5.50
C GLU A 50 -31.57 -16.33 -4.30
N LYS A 51 -32.17 -17.53 -4.13
CA LYS A 51 -33.06 -17.90 -3.02
C LYS A 51 -32.47 -18.96 -2.08
N ILE A 52 -31.25 -19.46 -2.31
CA ILE A 52 -30.63 -20.50 -1.48
C ILE A 52 -29.88 -19.87 -0.30
N ASP A 53 -30.10 -20.43 0.89
CA ASP A 53 -29.34 -20.11 2.11
C ASP A 53 -28.32 -21.21 2.50
N ASP A 54 -28.46 -22.42 1.95
CA ASP A 54 -27.54 -23.53 2.17
C ASP A 54 -26.15 -23.22 1.59
N GLN A 55 -25.20 -22.98 2.48
CA GLN A 55 -23.83 -22.59 2.14
C GLN A 55 -23.08 -23.70 1.40
N ALA A 56 -23.35 -24.97 1.70
CA ALA A 56 -22.71 -26.10 1.02
C ALA A 56 -23.23 -26.24 -0.42
N VAL A 57 -24.52 -25.99 -0.65
CA VAL A 57 -25.09 -25.96 -2.01
C VAL A 57 -24.50 -24.78 -2.81
N LEU A 58 -24.42 -23.58 -2.21
CA LEU A 58 -23.78 -22.43 -2.86
C LEU A 58 -22.32 -22.71 -3.23
N ALA A 59 -21.53 -23.31 -2.32
CA ALA A 59 -20.16 -23.69 -2.59
C ALA A 59 -20.04 -24.74 -3.71
N ARG A 60 -20.97 -25.70 -3.77
CA ARG A 60 -21.04 -26.68 -4.86
C ARG A 60 -21.30 -26.00 -6.21
N VAL A 61 -22.27 -25.09 -6.28
CA VAL A 61 -22.55 -24.31 -7.50
C VAL A 61 -21.31 -23.55 -7.97
N ILE A 62 -20.58 -22.91 -7.07
CA ILE A 62 -19.36 -22.15 -7.44
C ILE A 62 -18.30 -23.07 -8.06
N ARG A 63 -18.17 -24.31 -7.57
CA ARG A 63 -17.16 -25.27 -8.04
C ARG A 63 -17.54 -25.96 -9.34
N GLU A 64 -18.81 -26.28 -9.54
CA GLU A 64 -19.27 -27.21 -10.59
C GLU A 64 -19.99 -26.52 -11.75
N ASP A 65 -20.59 -25.34 -11.52
CA ASP A 65 -21.37 -24.67 -12.57
C ASP A 65 -20.46 -24.14 -13.67
N LEU A 66 -20.89 -24.28 -14.93
CA LEU A 66 -20.15 -23.82 -16.10
C LEU A 66 -20.39 -22.34 -16.41
N ASP A 67 -21.51 -21.79 -15.93
CA ASP A 67 -21.92 -20.41 -16.20
C ASP A 67 -21.39 -19.44 -15.13
N GLU A 68 -20.59 -18.47 -15.58
CA GLU A 68 -19.93 -17.50 -14.71
C GLU A 68 -20.92 -16.60 -13.95
N THR A 69 -22.09 -16.33 -14.52
CA THR A 69 -23.10 -15.52 -13.86
C THR A 69 -23.74 -16.27 -12.70
N VAL A 70 -23.91 -17.58 -12.84
CA VAL A 70 -24.42 -18.45 -11.77
C VAL A 70 -23.37 -18.62 -10.67
N GLN A 71 -22.10 -18.90 -11.03
CA GLN A 71 -21.00 -18.99 -10.07
C GLN A 71 -20.87 -17.71 -9.23
N ARG A 72 -20.93 -16.54 -9.89
CA ARG A 72 -20.85 -15.24 -9.22
C ARG A 72 -22.05 -14.96 -8.32
N ALA A 73 -23.26 -15.29 -8.74
CA ALA A 73 -24.45 -15.15 -7.91
C ALA A 73 -24.36 -16.02 -6.65
N ALA A 74 -23.85 -17.24 -6.78
CA ALA A 74 -23.63 -18.14 -5.65
C ALA A 74 -22.55 -17.58 -4.70
N LEU A 75 -21.44 -17.08 -5.25
CA LEU A 75 -20.37 -16.47 -4.46
C LEU A 75 -20.83 -15.22 -3.69
N GLN A 76 -21.74 -14.42 -4.27
CA GLN A 76 -22.32 -13.25 -3.60
C GLN A 76 -23.18 -13.61 -2.38
N ARG A 77 -23.72 -14.84 -2.33
CA ARG A 77 -24.53 -15.34 -1.21
C ARG A 77 -23.74 -16.21 -0.24
N LEU A 78 -22.55 -16.69 -0.62
CA LEU A 78 -21.69 -17.45 0.27
C LEU A 78 -21.06 -16.53 1.33
N THR A 79 -21.28 -16.85 2.60
CA THR A 79 -20.80 -16.13 3.79
C THR A 79 -19.96 -16.99 4.72
N ASP A 80 -20.04 -18.33 4.60
CA ASP A 80 -19.19 -19.24 5.36
C ASP A 80 -17.71 -19.03 5.02
N SER A 81 -16.92 -18.63 6.02
CA SER A 81 -15.52 -18.24 5.83
C SER A 81 -14.63 -19.42 5.42
N LYS A 82 -14.94 -20.65 5.88
CA LYS A 82 -14.16 -21.84 5.52
C LYS A 82 -14.40 -22.24 4.07
N LEU A 83 -15.66 -22.25 3.64
CA LEU A 83 -16.01 -22.53 2.25
C LEU A 83 -15.47 -21.45 1.29
N LEU A 84 -15.47 -20.18 1.70
CA LEU A 84 -14.82 -19.10 0.94
C LEU A 84 -13.30 -19.32 0.82
N ALA A 85 -12.64 -19.80 1.88
CA ALA A 85 -11.21 -20.13 1.86
C ALA A 85 -10.89 -21.32 0.96
N GLU A 86 -11.72 -22.37 0.96
CA GLU A 86 -11.60 -23.51 0.05
C GLU A 86 -11.70 -23.06 -1.42
N ILE A 87 -12.67 -22.21 -1.76
CA ILE A 87 -12.81 -21.65 -3.11
C ILE A 87 -11.60 -20.77 -3.46
N GLY A 88 -11.14 -19.95 -2.53
CA GLY A 88 -9.95 -19.11 -2.69
C GLY A 88 -8.68 -19.88 -3.03
N GLN A 89 -8.54 -21.10 -2.52
CA GLN A 89 -7.37 -21.98 -2.73
C GLN A 89 -7.50 -22.92 -3.93
N SER A 90 -8.69 -23.03 -4.53
CA SER A 90 -8.97 -23.99 -5.61
C SER A 90 -8.30 -23.64 -6.95
N GLU A 91 -8.43 -24.54 -7.92
CA GLU A 91 -8.06 -24.29 -9.33
C GLU A 91 -9.12 -23.47 -10.10
N ALA A 92 -10.09 -22.87 -9.40
CA ALA A 92 -11.03 -21.96 -10.01
C ALA A 92 -10.34 -20.75 -10.65
N ARG A 93 -11.04 -20.10 -11.59
CA ARG A 93 -10.56 -18.89 -12.25
C ARG A 93 -10.08 -17.85 -11.23
N TRP A 94 -8.98 -17.17 -11.55
CA TRP A 94 -8.36 -16.14 -10.70
C TRP A 94 -9.36 -15.15 -10.08
N SER A 95 -10.31 -14.64 -10.87
CA SER A 95 -11.31 -13.68 -10.42
C SER A 95 -12.23 -14.23 -9.32
N LEU A 96 -12.64 -15.50 -9.40
CA LEU A 96 -13.46 -16.15 -8.38
C LEU A 96 -12.68 -16.33 -7.08
N ARG A 97 -11.43 -16.78 -7.17
CA ARG A 97 -10.55 -16.97 -6.01
C ARG A 97 -10.37 -15.67 -5.24
N GLN A 98 -10.02 -14.60 -5.95
CA GLN A 98 -9.82 -13.28 -5.36
C GLN A 98 -11.11 -12.74 -4.73
N ASN A 99 -12.27 -12.92 -5.38
CA ASN A 99 -13.54 -12.49 -4.81
C ASN A 99 -13.94 -13.29 -3.58
N ALA A 100 -13.64 -14.60 -3.54
CA ALA A 100 -13.88 -15.43 -2.36
C ALA A 100 -13.02 -14.96 -1.18
N ILE A 101 -11.71 -14.81 -1.40
CA ILE A 101 -10.77 -14.33 -0.37
C ILE A 101 -11.18 -12.94 0.13
N LYS A 102 -11.65 -12.04 -0.74
CA LYS A 102 -12.14 -10.70 -0.36
C LYS A 102 -13.36 -10.69 0.56
N ARG A 103 -14.11 -11.80 0.64
CA ARG A 103 -15.35 -11.89 1.43
C ARG A 103 -15.17 -12.54 2.80
N ILE A 104 -14.05 -13.22 3.06
CA ILE A 104 -13.77 -13.91 4.34
C ILE A 104 -13.72 -12.91 5.50
N GLN A 105 -14.61 -12.96 6.48
CA GLN A 105 -14.54 -12.01 7.61
C GLN A 105 -13.71 -12.54 8.78
N ASP A 106 -13.58 -13.86 8.88
CA ASP A 106 -12.88 -14.52 9.97
C ASP A 106 -11.35 -14.32 9.87
N GLN A 107 -10.78 -13.64 10.87
CA GLN A 107 -9.35 -13.35 10.95
C GLN A 107 -8.49 -14.60 11.19
N LEU A 108 -9.02 -15.65 11.83
CA LEU A 108 -8.30 -16.92 11.99
C LEU A 108 -8.19 -17.66 10.66
N VAL A 109 -9.26 -17.62 9.84
CA VAL A 109 -9.22 -18.18 8.48
C VAL A 109 -8.27 -17.39 7.59
N LEU A 110 -8.28 -16.05 7.67
CA LEU A 110 -7.32 -15.22 6.95
C LEU A 110 -5.88 -15.49 7.39
N ALA A 111 -5.64 -15.66 8.69
CA ALA A 111 -4.32 -15.99 9.23
C ALA A 111 -3.81 -17.35 8.70
N ASP A 112 -4.66 -18.38 8.71
CA ASP A 112 -4.30 -19.71 8.19
C ASP A 112 -3.97 -19.65 6.69
N LEU A 113 -4.78 -18.95 5.89
CA LEU A 113 -4.48 -18.71 4.47
C LEU A 113 -3.17 -17.96 4.27
N ALA A 114 -2.95 -16.89 5.03
CA ALA A 114 -1.77 -16.05 4.91
C ALA A 114 -0.47 -16.79 5.26
N LEU A 115 -0.51 -17.73 6.20
CA LEU A 115 0.66 -18.50 6.65
C LEU A 115 0.89 -19.77 5.83
N ARG A 116 -0.17 -20.42 5.32
CA ARG A 116 -0.09 -21.81 4.85
C ARG A 116 -0.54 -22.06 3.42
N ALA A 117 -1.19 -21.10 2.76
CA ALA A 117 -1.66 -21.33 1.40
C ALA A 117 -0.47 -21.57 0.45
N SER A 118 -0.55 -22.60 -0.39
CA SER A 118 0.55 -22.98 -1.30
C SER A 118 0.88 -21.88 -2.31
N SER A 119 -0.13 -21.14 -2.78
CA SER A 119 0.04 -20.05 -3.73
C SER A 119 0.36 -18.74 -3.02
N TRP A 120 1.50 -18.12 -3.34
CA TRP A 120 1.90 -16.83 -2.78
C TRP A 120 0.85 -15.74 -3.03
N SER A 121 0.17 -15.79 -4.17
CA SER A 121 -0.89 -14.86 -4.55
C SER A 121 -2.15 -14.96 -3.68
N VAL A 122 -2.41 -16.15 -3.10
CA VAL A 122 -3.47 -16.37 -2.11
C VAL A 122 -3.02 -15.85 -0.75
N ARG A 123 -1.76 -16.12 -0.36
CA ARG A 123 -1.17 -15.58 0.88
C ARG A 123 -1.21 -14.06 0.89
N GLU A 124 -0.76 -13.41 -0.18
CA GLU A 124 -0.81 -11.96 -0.34
C GLU A 124 -2.24 -11.40 -0.22
N ALA A 125 -3.21 -12.03 -0.89
CA ALA A 125 -4.61 -11.61 -0.83
C ALA A 125 -5.22 -11.73 0.58
N ALA A 126 -4.82 -12.76 1.34
CA ALA A 126 -5.22 -12.94 2.73
C ALA A 126 -4.55 -11.89 3.63
N VAL A 127 -3.23 -11.68 3.49
CA VAL A 127 -2.46 -10.64 4.21
C VAL A 127 -3.10 -9.27 4.04
N LYS A 128 -3.47 -8.89 2.81
CA LYS A 128 -4.13 -7.60 2.51
C LYS A 128 -5.41 -7.34 3.31
N ARG A 129 -5.99 -8.36 3.96
CA ARG A 129 -7.20 -8.27 4.78
C ARG A 129 -6.99 -8.62 6.25
N LEU A 130 -5.82 -9.12 6.61
CA LEU A 130 -5.48 -9.55 7.95
C LEU A 130 -5.21 -8.34 8.86
N THR A 131 -5.81 -8.28 10.04
CA THR A 131 -5.60 -7.17 11.00
C THR A 131 -4.81 -7.58 12.24
N VAL A 132 -4.56 -8.87 12.41
CA VAL A 132 -3.88 -9.43 13.59
C VAL A 132 -2.38 -9.11 13.53
N GLN A 133 -1.94 -8.15 14.33
CA GLN A 133 -0.57 -7.61 14.30
C GLN A 133 0.52 -8.66 14.57
N SER A 134 0.29 -9.59 15.51
CA SER A 134 1.24 -10.66 15.79
C SER A 134 1.45 -11.60 14.60
N VAL A 135 0.38 -11.91 13.87
CA VAL A 135 0.44 -12.76 12.68
C VAL A 135 1.09 -12.00 11.52
N LEU A 136 0.79 -10.72 11.34
CA LEU A 136 1.48 -9.89 10.34
C LEU A 136 3.00 -9.87 10.57
N PHE A 137 3.43 -9.70 11.83
CA PHE A 137 4.84 -9.74 12.17
C PHE A 137 5.48 -11.13 11.94
N GLU A 138 4.78 -12.21 12.30
CA GLU A 138 5.22 -13.58 12.03
C GLU A 138 5.43 -13.82 10.53
N ILE A 139 4.51 -13.35 9.69
CA ILE A 139 4.61 -13.45 8.23
C ILE A 139 5.85 -12.74 7.73
N VAL A 140 6.14 -11.52 8.19
CA VAL A 140 7.35 -10.80 7.77
C VAL A 140 8.63 -11.60 8.08
N ARG A 141 8.67 -12.34 9.20
CA ARG A 141 9.85 -13.10 9.64
C ARG A 141 10.01 -14.46 8.95
N THR A 142 8.90 -15.10 8.58
CA THR A 142 8.89 -16.50 8.13
C THR A 142 8.69 -16.65 6.61
N GLU A 143 8.08 -15.67 5.98
CA GLU A 143 7.74 -15.72 4.57
C GLU A 143 8.96 -15.45 3.68
N GLY A 144 9.10 -16.23 2.61
CA GLY A 144 10.18 -16.07 1.62
C GLY A 144 9.83 -15.12 0.48
N GLU A 145 8.53 -15.01 0.14
CA GLU A 145 8.08 -14.17 -0.97
C GLU A 145 8.03 -12.69 -0.56
N VAL A 146 8.88 -11.86 -1.17
CA VAL A 146 9.01 -10.45 -0.82
C VAL A 146 7.67 -9.71 -0.95
N ALA A 147 6.86 -10.01 -1.97
CA ALA A 147 5.57 -9.37 -2.17
C ALA A 147 4.59 -9.60 -1.00
N VAL A 148 4.61 -10.80 -0.40
CA VAL A 148 3.76 -11.13 0.75
C VAL A 148 4.29 -10.43 2.01
N ARG A 149 5.61 -10.40 2.19
CA ARG A 149 6.26 -9.68 3.30
C ARG A 149 5.94 -8.19 3.25
N THR A 150 6.09 -7.54 2.10
CA THR A 150 5.80 -6.10 1.94
C THR A 150 4.33 -5.80 2.21
N ALA A 151 3.41 -6.64 1.72
CA ALA A 151 1.98 -6.49 2.02
C ALA A 151 1.67 -6.61 3.53
N ALA A 152 2.44 -7.41 4.27
CA ALA A 152 2.29 -7.51 5.72
C ALA A 152 2.78 -6.26 6.45
N VAL A 153 3.95 -5.73 6.06
CA VAL A 153 4.53 -4.50 6.63
C VAL A 153 3.61 -3.30 6.40
N GLU A 154 3.00 -3.18 5.22
CA GLU A 154 2.03 -2.12 4.91
C GLU A 154 0.85 -2.07 5.90
N ARG A 155 0.55 -3.19 6.56
CA ARG A 155 -0.56 -3.33 7.50
C ARG A 155 -0.12 -3.35 8.97
N MET A 156 1.17 -3.31 9.22
CA MET A 156 1.70 -3.20 10.57
C MET A 156 1.49 -1.77 11.12
N THR A 157 1.21 -1.69 12.41
CA THR A 157 0.96 -0.42 13.10
C THR A 157 1.90 -0.16 14.27
N GLU A 158 2.53 -1.20 14.84
CA GLU A 158 3.40 -1.07 16.00
C GLU A 158 4.75 -0.41 15.63
N PRO A 159 5.07 0.80 16.15
CA PRO A 159 6.27 1.53 15.78
C PRO A 159 7.57 0.79 16.10
N THR A 160 7.61 0.05 17.22
CA THR A 160 8.78 -0.72 17.65
C THR A 160 9.08 -1.87 16.68
N SER A 161 8.06 -2.62 16.26
CA SER A 161 8.21 -3.68 15.26
C SER A 161 8.60 -3.12 13.89
N LEU A 162 8.05 -1.98 13.49
CA LEU A 162 8.44 -1.30 12.24
C LEU A 162 9.90 -0.81 12.31
N SER A 163 10.34 -0.29 13.46
CA SER A 163 11.74 0.12 13.66
C SER A 163 12.70 -1.06 13.58
N GLU A 164 12.38 -2.20 14.21
CA GLU A 164 13.19 -3.43 14.12
C GLU A 164 13.41 -3.85 12.66
N LEU A 165 12.34 -3.82 11.86
CA LEU A 165 12.39 -4.15 10.43
C LEU A 165 13.20 -3.12 9.65
N ALA A 166 12.98 -1.83 9.88
CA ALA A 166 13.76 -0.76 9.25
C ALA A 166 15.26 -0.88 9.53
N MET A 167 15.64 -1.29 10.75
CA MET A 167 17.03 -1.48 11.16
C MET A 167 17.72 -2.67 10.50
N SER A 168 17.03 -3.80 10.43
CA SER A 168 17.73 -5.09 10.31
C SER A 168 17.19 -6.02 9.23
N ASP A 169 16.04 -5.71 8.60
CA ASP A 169 15.48 -6.60 7.59
C ASP A 169 16.45 -6.77 6.41
N PRO A 170 16.69 -7.99 5.92
CA PRO A 170 17.59 -8.20 4.79
C PRO A 170 17.08 -7.56 3.49
N SER A 171 15.76 -7.44 3.32
CA SER A 171 15.13 -6.92 2.11
C SER A 171 15.02 -5.39 2.15
N GLU A 172 15.68 -4.70 1.21
CA GLU A 172 15.59 -3.25 1.09
C GLU A 172 14.14 -2.74 0.90
N PRO A 173 13.28 -3.36 0.05
CA PRO A 173 11.87 -3.01 -0.02
C PRO A 173 11.15 -3.06 1.33
N VAL A 174 11.43 -4.06 2.17
CA VAL A 174 10.82 -4.18 3.49
C VAL A 174 11.30 -3.06 4.42
N ARG A 175 12.61 -2.80 4.47
CA ARG A 175 13.15 -1.69 5.26
C ARG A 175 12.52 -0.36 4.87
N LYS A 176 12.42 -0.08 3.57
CA LYS A 176 11.82 1.15 3.03
C LYS A 176 10.37 1.33 3.49
N ILE A 177 9.52 0.32 3.25
CA ILE A 177 8.10 0.39 3.63
C ILE A 177 7.95 0.53 5.14
N ALA A 178 8.80 -0.14 5.93
CA ALA A 178 8.77 -0.04 7.38
C ALA A 178 8.97 1.41 7.87
N VAL A 179 9.98 2.11 7.33
CA VAL A 179 10.23 3.53 7.68
C VAL A 179 9.09 4.43 7.20
N GLU A 180 8.56 4.20 5.99
CA GLU A 180 7.43 4.97 5.44
C GLU A 180 6.15 4.83 6.26
N ARG A 181 6.02 3.74 7.02
CA ARG A 181 4.89 3.47 7.92
C ARG A 181 5.03 4.10 9.30
N ILE A 182 6.23 4.54 9.70
CA ILE A 182 6.48 5.17 11.00
C ILE A 182 6.10 6.65 10.94
N SER A 183 5.37 7.09 11.96
CA SER A 183 4.98 8.50 12.16
C SER A 183 5.48 9.09 13.49
N ASP A 184 6.12 8.28 14.32
CA ASP A 184 6.68 8.73 15.60
C ASP A 184 8.04 9.39 15.37
N ASP A 185 8.15 10.68 15.70
CA ASP A 185 9.38 11.46 15.46
C ASP A 185 10.56 10.99 16.33
N GLY A 186 10.31 10.37 17.48
CA GLY A 186 11.36 9.77 18.31
C GLY A 186 11.98 8.55 17.63
N VAL A 187 11.16 7.67 17.08
CA VAL A 187 11.61 6.53 16.28
C VAL A 187 12.28 7.01 14.98
N LEU A 188 11.73 8.00 14.29
CA LEU A 188 12.36 8.56 13.09
C LEU A 188 13.71 9.20 13.40
N SER A 189 13.88 9.83 14.56
CA SER A 189 15.16 10.38 15.01
C SER A 189 16.20 9.28 15.19
N GLU A 190 15.83 8.20 15.88
CA GLU A 190 16.71 7.04 16.07
C GLU A 190 17.14 6.45 14.72
N LEU A 191 16.18 6.26 13.81
CA LEU A 191 16.45 5.73 12.47
C LEU A 191 17.34 6.69 11.66
N ALA A 192 17.09 8.00 11.71
CA ALA A 192 17.87 9.01 10.99
C ALA A 192 19.34 9.05 11.46
N LEU A 193 19.60 8.81 12.74
CA LEU A 193 20.95 8.87 13.31
C LEU A 193 21.69 7.53 13.25
N LEU A 194 20.99 6.41 13.45
CA LEU A 194 21.61 5.12 13.74
C LEU A 194 21.43 4.06 12.65
N ALA A 195 20.56 4.28 11.65
CA ALA A 195 20.29 3.20 10.71
C ALA A 195 21.52 2.80 9.89
N PRO A 196 21.82 1.48 9.78
CA PRO A 196 22.94 1.03 8.95
C PRO A 196 22.76 1.39 7.47
N SER A 197 21.52 1.34 6.98
CA SER A 197 21.20 1.67 5.60
C SER A 197 21.02 3.18 5.43
N TRP A 198 21.87 3.79 4.60
CA TRP A 198 21.77 5.20 4.24
C TRP A 198 20.40 5.54 3.60
N ALA A 199 19.81 4.61 2.84
CA ALA A 199 18.48 4.77 2.25
C ALA A 199 17.38 4.89 3.33
N VAL A 200 17.50 4.13 4.43
CA VAL A 200 16.62 4.23 5.59
C VAL A 200 16.79 5.58 6.29
N ARG A 201 18.04 5.99 6.56
CA ARG A 201 18.32 7.30 7.18
C ARG A 201 17.73 8.44 6.35
N ARG A 202 17.95 8.42 5.03
CA ARG A 202 17.38 9.43 4.12
C ARG A 202 15.86 9.48 4.20
N ILE A 203 15.15 8.35 4.16
CA ILE A 203 13.69 8.33 4.27
C ILE A 203 13.22 8.85 5.63
N ALA A 204 13.92 8.51 6.71
CA ALA A 204 13.61 9.01 8.04
C ALA A 204 13.73 10.54 8.10
N VAL A 205 14.83 11.10 7.57
CA VAL A 205 15.08 12.56 7.49
C VAL A 205 13.99 13.29 6.67
N VAL A 206 13.52 12.70 5.57
CA VAL A 206 12.40 13.27 4.77
C VAL A 206 11.12 13.40 5.60
N ARG A 207 10.92 12.56 6.61
CA ARG A 207 9.67 12.52 7.40
C ARG A 207 9.80 13.18 8.77
N LEU A 208 11.03 13.39 9.24
CA LEU A 208 11.36 13.83 10.59
C LEU A 208 11.01 15.31 10.83
N ASN A 209 10.33 15.60 11.92
CA ASN A 209 9.98 16.98 12.33
C ASN A 209 10.76 17.46 13.57
N GLU A 210 12.02 17.07 13.69
CA GLU A 210 12.91 17.47 14.80
C GLU A 210 14.09 18.31 14.28
N PRO A 211 14.02 19.66 14.39
CA PRO A 211 15.04 20.55 13.82
C PRO A 211 16.45 20.30 14.34
N THR A 212 16.59 19.94 15.62
CA THR A 212 17.89 19.64 16.24
C THR A 212 18.55 18.41 15.62
N VAL A 213 17.77 17.37 15.33
CA VAL A 213 18.25 16.15 14.69
C VAL A 213 18.56 16.40 13.20
N LEU A 214 17.78 17.24 12.51
CA LEU A 214 18.10 17.65 11.15
C LEU A 214 19.46 18.36 11.06
N VAL A 215 19.79 19.23 12.03
CA VAL A 215 21.11 19.87 12.11
C VAL A 215 22.20 18.83 12.34
N GLU A 216 22.02 17.91 13.29
CA GLU A 216 23.00 16.85 13.56
C GLU A 216 23.26 16.00 12.32
N VAL A 217 22.22 15.55 11.64
CA VAL A 217 22.33 14.77 10.40
C VAL A 217 23.03 15.56 9.30
N ALA A 218 22.63 16.82 9.08
CA ALA A 218 23.22 17.69 8.04
C ALA A 218 24.73 17.90 8.22
N LEU A 219 25.21 17.90 9.46
CA LEU A 219 26.63 18.12 9.77
C LEU A 219 27.45 16.82 9.85
N THR A 220 26.83 15.70 10.20
CA THR A 220 27.58 14.50 10.63
C THR A 220 27.32 13.23 9.82
N ASP A 221 26.23 13.13 9.05
CA ASP A 221 25.92 11.88 8.35
C ASP A 221 27.03 11.50 7.34
N GLN A 222 27.37 10.23 7.30
CA GLN A 222 28.42 9.70 6.43
C GLN A 222 28.04 9.74 4.95
N ASP A 223 26.76 9.72 4.62
CA ASP A 223 26.27 9.70 3.25
C ASP A 223 25.84 11.10 2.78
N PRO A 224 26.40 11.63 1.68
CA PRO A 224 26.05 12.96 1.19
C PRO A 224 24.58 13.09 0.78
N GLN A 225 23.91 12.02 0.32
CA GLN A 225 22.49 12.09 -0.04
C GLN A 225 21.60 12.24 1.19
N VAL A 226 22.05 11.77 2.36
CA VAL A 226 21.33 11.98 3.62
C VAL A 226 21.53 13.41 4.12
N ARG A 227 22.79 13.91 4.09
CA ARG A 227 23.09 15.30 4.46
C ARG A 227 22.37 16.30 3.57
N GLU A 228 22.35 16.08 2.25
CA GLU A 228 21.66 16.94 1.28
C GLU A 228 20.18 17.12 1.64
N VAL A 229 19.46 16.03 1.87
CA VAL A 229 18.02 16.08 2.23
C VAL A 229 17.79 16.76 3.59
N ALA A 230 18.70 16.59 4.55
CA ALA A 230 18.62 17.30 5.82
C ALA A 230 18.79 18.82 5.61
N VAL A 231 19.80 19.22 4.84
CA VAL A 231 20.10 20.62 4.48
C VAL A 231 18.94 21.27 3.73
N GLU A 232 18.30 20.55 2.81
CA GLU A 232 17.11 21.03 2.10
C GLU A 232 15.93 21.37 3.02
N ARG A 233 15.92 20.86 4.25
CA ARG A 233 14.88 21.09 5.27
C ARG A 233 15.32 22.06 6.37
N LEU A 234 16.55 22.55 6.36
CA LEU A 234 17.05 23.49 7.37
C LEU A 234 16.67 24.94 7.05
N ASP A 235 16.27 25.68 8.08
CA ASP A 235 16.03 27.13 8.00
C ASP A 235 17.14 27.95 8.69
N ASP A 236 17.92 27.31 9.55
CA ASP A 236 19.01 27.95 10.31
C ASP A 236 20.11 28.45 9.35
N GLN A 237 20.24 29.78 9.25
CA GLN A 237 21.19 30.42 8.33
C GLN A 237 22.65 30.24 8.77
N GLU A 238 22.94 30.04 10.06
CA GLU A 238 24.29 29.79 10.53
C GLU A 238 24.73 28.38 10.16
N VAL A 239 23.86 27.38 10.34
CA VAL A 239 24.15 25.99 9.93
C VAL A 239 24.25 25.89 8.41
N LEU A 240 23.37 26.54 7.65
CA LEU A 240 23.46 26.60 6.19
C LEU A 240 24.77 27.25 5.72
N ALA A 241 25.26 28.27 6.43
CA ALA A 241 26.52 28.92 6.13
C ALA A 241 27.72 27.99 6.35
N ASP A 242 27.73 27.26 7.47
CA ASP A 242 28.76 26.29 7.79
C ASP A 242 28.81 25.18 6.72
N VAL A 243 27.66 24.57 6.42
CA VAL A 243 27.56 23.52 5.39
C VAL A 243 28.02 24.02 4.02
N ALA A 244 27.56 25.22 3.60
CA ALA A 244 27.92 25.79 2.30
C ALA A 244 29.41 26.06 2.13
N MET A 245 30.14 26.31 3.22
CA MET A 245 31.58 26.56 3.21
C MET A 245 32.40 25.28 3.36
N ASN A 246 31.92 24.35 4.19
CA ASN A 246 32.76 23.30 4.76
C ASN A 246 32.36 21.87 4.36
N ASP A 247 31.16 21.64 3.79
CA ASP A 247 30.78 20.28 3.40
C ASP A 247 31.70 19.74 2.29
N ARG A 248 32.20 18.52 2.51
CA ARG A 248 33.09 17.81 1.59
C ARG A 248 32.46 17.50 0.23
N ASP A 249 31.13 17.39 0.18
CA ASP A 249 30.37 17.08 -1.02
C ASP A 249 29.79 18.36 -1.65
N HIS A 250 30.06 18.56 -2.94
CA HIS A 250 29.61 19.76 -3.65
C HIS A 250 28.08 19.82 -3.79
N SER A 251 27.39 18.68 -3.85
CA SER A 251 25.91 18.64 -3.97
C SER A 251 25.27 19.15 -2.68
N VAL A 252 25.83 18.77 -1.53
CA VAL A 252 25.40 19.28 -0.21
C VAL A 252 25.70 20.77 -0.07
N ARG A 253 26.89 21.24 -0.49
CA ARG A 253 27.20 22.68 -0.53
C ARG A 253 26.21 23.46 -1.41
N ASN A 254 25.92 22.95 -2.60
CA ASN A 254 24.93 23.53 -3.51
C ASN A 254 23.52 23.62 -2.86
N ALA A 255 23.06 22.55 -2.19
CA ALA A 255 21.79 22.56 -1.48
C ALA A 255 21.73 23.67 -0.42
N ALA A 256 22.81 23.86 0.34
CA ALA A 256 22.91 24.94 1.32
C ALA A 256 22.90 26.33 0.66
N ILE A 257 23.72 26.52 -0.40
CA ILE A 257 23.81 27.78 -1.15
C ILE A 257 22.46 28.23 -1.70
N ARG A 258 21.66 27.30 -2.22
CA ARG A 258 20.31 27.61 -2.73
C ARG A 258 19.37 28.19 -1.66
N ARG A 259 19.64 27.91 -0.38
CA ARG A 259 18.83 28.37 0.77
C ARG A 259 19.48 29.54 1.53
N LEU A 260 20.76 29.82 1.28
CA LEU A 260 21.44 30.96 1.89
C LEU A 260 20.86 32.31 1.45
N THR A 261 20.87 33.24 2.40
CA THR A 261 20.45 34.64 2.22
C THR A 261 21.58 35.63 2.48
N ASN A 262 22.67 35.22 3.13
CA ASN A 262 23.83 36.07 3.39
C ASN A 262 24.61 36.32 2.09
N THR A 263 24.49 37.55 1.56
CA THR A 263 25.11 37.95 0.28
C THR A 263 26.62 38.04 0.33
N ASP A 264 27.20 38.44 1.46
CA ASP A 264 28.65 38.57 1.61
C ASP A 264 29.32 37.19 1.64
N LEU A 265 28.67 36.23 2.30
CA LEU A 265 29.09 34.83 2.27
C LEU A 265 28.98 34.24 0.86
N LEU A 266 27.87 34.48 0.16
CA LEU A 266 27.70 34.02 -1.22
C LEU A 266 28.78 34.60 -2.16
N ALA A 267 29.14 35.87 -1.99
CA ALA A 267 30.24 36.50 -2.73
C ALA A 267 31.60 35.87 -2.39
N THR A 268 31.81 35.52 -1.12
CA THR A 268 33.01 34.80 -0.67
C THR A 268 33.09 33.43 -1.35
N ILE A 269 32.05 32.60 -1.24
CA ILE A 269 31.98 31.28 -1.88
C ILE A 269 32.21 31.39 -3.39
N ALA A 270 31.58 32.37 -4.06
CA ALA A 270 31.75 32.59 -5.49
C ALA A 270 33.21 32.88 -5.91
N CYS A 271 34.03 33.43 -5.01
CA CYS A 271 35.43 33.73 -5.26
C CYS A 271 36.38 32.61 -4.79
N THR A 272 36.02 31.88 -3.72
CA THR A 272 36.98 31.05 -2.98
C THR A 272 36.68 29.56 -3.00
N ASP A 273 35.47 29.10 -3.35
CA ASP A 273 35.19 27.65 -3.39
C ASP A 273 36.10 26.96 -4.41
N ASN A 274 36.56 25.76 -4.09
CA ASN A 274 37.45 24.98 -4.95
C ASN A 274 36.74 24.43 -6.18
N ASP A 275 35.42 24.23 -6.11
CA ASP A 275 34.59 23.73 -7.18
C ASP A 275 34.04 24.88 -8.04
N LEU A 276 34.36 24.85 -9.34
CA LEU A 276 33.89 25.84 -10.32
C LEU A 276 32.36 25.94 -10.39
N VAL A 277 31.66 24.81 -10.28
CA VAL A 277 30.19 24.75 -10.33
C VAL A 277 29.61 25.45 -9.11
N ILE A 278 30.20 25.22 -7.94
CA ILE A 278 29.77 25.87 -6.70
C ILE A 278 29.99 27.38 -6.74
N ARG A 279 31.13 27.82 -7.30
CA ARG A 279 31.38 29.26 -7.53
C ARG A 279 30.30 29.90 -8.41
N GLU A 280 29.94 29.24 -9.50
CA GLU A 280 28.91 29.71 -10.43
C GLU A 280 27.53 29.79 -9.76
N ILE A 281 27.15 28.74 -9.02
CA ILE A 281 25.87 28.67 -8.31
C ILE A 281 25.77 29.75 -7.23
N ALA A 282 26.82 29.97 -6.44
CA ALA A 282 26.86 31.04 -5.43
C ALA A 282 26.73 32.42 -6.08
N GLY A 283 27.43 32.65 -7.20
CA GLY A 283 27.31 33.87 -7.99
C GLY A 283 25.91 34.07 -8.56
N GLN A 284 25.25 33.00 -9.04
CA GLN A 284 23.87 33.09 -9.54
C GLN A 284 22.89 33.41 -8.40
N ARG A 285 22.99 32.70 -7.27
CA ARG A 285 22.15 32.96 -6.11
C ARG A 285 22.29 34.40 -5.60
N LEU A 286 23.51 34.93 -5.57
CA LEU A 286 23.79 36.32 -5.20
C LEU A 286 23.08 37.30 -6.15
N ARG A 287 23.14 37.07 -7.46
CA ARG A 287 22.43 37.88 -8.46
C ARG A 287 20.92 37.85 -8.24
N ASP A 288 20.35 36.64 -8.07
CA ASP A 288 18.92 36.45 -7.87
C ASP A 288 18.40 37.20 -6.63
N LEU A 289 19.16 37.17 -5.52
CA LEU A 289 18.81 37.93 -4.31
C LEU A 289 18.89 39.45 -4.54
N GLY A 290 19.93 39.91 -5.25
CA GLY A 290 20.10 41.32 -5.59
C GLY A 290 18.99 41.86 -6.51
N ASP A 291 18.51 41.05 -7.46
CA ASP A 291 17.39 41.40 -8.33
C ASP A 291 16.08 41.50 -7.53
N ARG A 292 15.78 40.53 -6.67
CA ARG A 292 14.58 40.56 -5.79
C ARG A 292 14.56 41.78 -4.87
N LEU A 293 15.70 42.17 -4.31
CA LEU A 293 15.80 43.37 -3.47
C LEU A 293 15.51 44.65 -4.27
N ARG A 294 16.00 44.75 -5.51
CA ARG A 294 15.72 45.89 -6.41
C ARG A 294 14.23 45.97 -6.78
N GLU A 295 13.60 44.84 -7.07
CA GLU A 295 12.16 44.76 -7.35
C GLU A 295 11.31 45.16 -6.14
N ALA A 296 11.63 44.64 -4.96
CA ALA A 296 10.93 45.00 -3.72
C ALA A 296 11.05 46.50 -3.40
N ALA A 297 12.24 47.09 -3.59
CA ALA A 297 12.46 48.52 -3.40
C ALA A 297 11.67 49.38 -4.41
N ALA A 298 11.52 48.93 -5.65
CA ALA A 298 10.71 49.62 -6.65
C ALA A 298 9.21 49.57 -6.31
N ALA A 299 8.70 48.42 -5.86
CA ALA A 299 7.30 48.24 -5.49
C ALA A 299 6.88 49.14 -4.31
N LEU A 300 7.74 49.29 -3.30
CA LEU A 300 7.48 50.19 -2.17
C LEU A 300 7.36 51.65 -2.60
N ARG A 301 8.24 52.12 -3.50
CA ARG A 301 8.17 53.50 -4.02
C ARG A 301 6.88 53.79 -4.78
N THR A 302 6.31 52.79 -5.46
CA THR A 302 5.03 52.93 -6.19
C THR A 302 3.79 52.86 -5.30
N GLN A 303 3.90 52.37 -4.06
CA GLN A 303 2.78 52.38 -3.09
C GLN A 303 2.70 53.69 -2.30
N GLU A 304 3.81 54.44 -2.24
CA GLU A 304 3.91 55.73 -1.55
C GLU A 304 3.60 56.93 -2.47
N SER A 305 3.30 56.70 -3.75
CA SER A 305 2.96 57.74 -4.76
C SER A 305 1.50 57.67 -5.21
#